data_AF-A0A7I8KX04-F1
#
_entry.id   AF-A0A7I8KX04-F1
#
_cell.length_a   1.000
_cell.length_b   1.000
_cell.length_c   1.000
_cell.angle_alpha   90.00
_cell.angle_beta   90.00
_cell.angle_gamma   90.00
#
_symmetry.space_group_name_H-M   'P 1'
#
loop_
_entity.id
_entity.type
_entity.pdbx_description
1 polymer ?
#
loop_
_entity_poly.entity_id
_entity_poly.type
_entity_poly.pdbx_seq_one_letter_code
_entity_poly.pdbx_strand_id
1 'polypeptide(L)'
;MHCESAAAIVIDYNLPLTAEEFSEKIIPMYQERWPQVKPLPGANRLIKHLHKHGIPLALASNSVRKNVQKKISYQQGWKESFSVILGGDEVNHGKPSPDIYLESAKMMGVDPSRCLVIEDSSVGIEAAKAAGMKVVAIPSIPFRGDDFGAANCVLYSLLEFLPDQWGLPAFQDWVQSTLPIEPFYVSGVLRDGDPHGTPILMEHLPEENQTAPLPIQTSGVFFGWAKLGTRGAFKVVASIQWDISPAGARKLIRPHVLAEISSDTAGEKLRLLFVGFIRKLHRERRAKEGSSTTSAVSEEDKSVAAAALDLPAFADHKGNPFLADPSNPLKAYS
;
A
#
# COMPACT_ATOMS: atom_id res chain seq x y z
N MET A 1 25.92 5.26 -2.26
CA MET A 1 24.49 5.44 -1.95
C MET A 1 24.07 5.08 -0.52
N HIS A 2 24.30 3.86 0.01
CA HIS A 2 24.01 3.59 1.45
C HIS A 2 24.75 4.55 2.39
N CYS A 3 25.98 4.94 2.05
CA CYS A 3 26.75 5.93 2.79
C CYS A 3 26.21 7.37 2.66
N GLU A 4 25.55 7.75 1.56
CA GLU A 4 25.08 9.14 1.35
C GLU A 4 23.83 9.41 2.18
N SER A 5 22.86 8.49 2.19
CA SER A 5 21.68 8.62 3.06
C SER A 5 22.07 8.55 4.55
N ALA A 6 23.02 7.68 4.91
CA ALA A 6 23.54 7.62 6.27
C ALA A 6 24.29 8.91 6.66
N ALA A 7 25.09 9.48 5.75
CA ALA A 7 25.77 10.75 5.96
C ALA A 7 24.78 11.90 6.16
N ALA A 8 23.73 11.97 5.32
CA ALA A 8 22.68 12.98 5.46
C ALA A 8 22.00 12.89 6.84
N ILE A 9 21.61 11.69 7.28
CA ILE A 9 20.99 11.50 8.60
C ILE A 9 21.95 11.90 9.74
N VAL A 10 23.21 11.48 9.66
CA VAL A 10 24.23 11.84 10.67
C VAL A 10 24.37 13.37 10.77
N ILE A 11 24.42 14.06 9.64
CA ILE A 11 24.57 15.52 9.58
C ILE A 11 23.30 16.22 10.07
N ASP A 12 22.13 15.87 9.51
CA ASP A 12 20.85 16.54 9.77
C ASP A 12 20.42 16.42 11.25
N TYR A 13 20.73 15.29 11.87
CA TYR A 13 20.42 15.04 13.29
C TYR A 13 21.62 15.27 14.22
N ASN A 14 22.75 15.76 13.69
CA ASN A 14 23.98 16.03 14.44
C ASN A 14 24.41 14.85 15.34
N LEU A 15 24.43 13.64 14.77
CA LEU A 15 24.73 12.41 15.49
C LEU A 15 26.25 12.26 15.71
N PRO A 16 26.69 11.75 16.88
CA PRO A 16 28.11 11.53 17.17
C PRO A 16 28.62 10.21 16.56
N LEU A 17 28.34 9.98 15.28
CA LEU A 17 28.73 8.78 14.52
C LEU A 17 29.18 9.18 13.12
N THR A 18 30.06 8.40 12.51
CA THR A 18 30.27 8.45 11.06
C THR A 18 29.12 7.76 10.32
N ALA A 19 28.98 8.00 9.01
CA ALA A 19 27.98 7.34 8.18
C ALA A 19 28.14 5.80 8.15
N GLU A 20 29.39 5.33 8.26
CA GLU A 20 29.72 3.91 8.33
C GLU A 20 29.26 3.31 9.67
N GLU A 21 29.67 3.91 10.79
CA GLU A 21 29.23 3.47 12.13
C GLU A 21 27.70 3.52 12.30
N PHE A 22 27.05 4.53 11.72
CA PHE A 22 25.59 4.60 11.68
C PHE A 22 24.99 3.40 10.93
N SER A 23 25.53 3.10 9.74
CA SER A 23 25.06 1.98 8.92
C SER A 23 25.28 0.63 9.62
N GLU A 24 26.44 0.43 10.25
CA GLU A 24 26.77 -0.77 11.02
C GLU A 24 25.81 -1.00 12.18
N LYS A 25 25.36 0.07 12.85
CA LYS A 25 24.40 -0.01 13.95
C LYS A 25 22.97 -0.26 13.49
N ILE A 26 22.55 0.31 12.37
CA ILE A 26 21.16 0.25 11.89
C ILE A 26 20.85 -1.03 11.11
N ILE A 27 21.80 -1.58 10.36
CA ILE A 27 21.56 -2.79 9.54
C ILE A 27 21.03 -3.98 10.36
N PRO A 28 21.59 -4.34 11.53
CA PRO A 28 21.05 -5.42 12.36
C PRO A 28 19.60 -5.17 12.78
N MET A 29 19.26 -3.94 13.17
CA MET A 29 17.89 -3.56 13.53
C MET A 29 16.91 -3.74 12.37
N TYR A 30 17.33 -3.44 11.13
CA TYR A 30 16.53 -3.72 9.94
C TYR A 30 16.40 -5.22 9.67
N GLN A 31 17.47 -5.98 9.82
CA GLN A 31 17.48 -7.43 9.61
C GLN A 31 16.51 -8.17 10.54
N GLU A 32 16.42 -7.73 11.80
CA GLU A 32 15.46 -8.26 12.79
C GLU A 32 14.00 -8.00 12.39
N ARG A 33 13.75 -6.92 11.64
CA ARG A 33 12.40 -6.52 11.20
C ARG A 33 12.00 -7.06 9.84
N TRP A 34 12.94 -7.47 8.98
CA TRP A 34 12.62 -8.02 7.65
C TRP A 34 11.66 -9.22 7.64
N PRO A 35 11.71 -10.16 8.61
CA PRO A 35 10.70 -11.22 8.70
C PRO A 35 9.26 -10.71 8.88
N GLN A 36 9.09 -9.48 9.35
CA GLN A 36 7.79 -8.85 9.63
C GLN A 36 7.30 -7.97 8.48
N VAL A 37 8.10 -7.81 7.42
CA VAL A 37 7.73 -7.01 6.25
C VAL A 37 6.58 -7.69 5.52
N LYS A 38 5.53 -6.93 5.25
CA LYS A 38 4.35 -7.39 4.52
C LYS A 38 4.35 -6.85 3.09
N PRO A 39 3.83 -7.63 2.12
CA PRO A 39 3.50 -7.12 0.80
C PRO A 39 2.54 -5.93 0.89
N LEU A 40 2.67 -5.01 -0.07
CA LEU A 40 1.69 -3.94 -0.25
C LEU A 40 0.37 -4.53 -0.79
N PRO A 41 -0.80 -3.93 -0.48
CA PRO A 41 -2.09 -4.42 -0.98
C PRO A 41 -2.09 -4.50 -2.49
N GLY A 42 -2.30 -5.71 -3.04
CA GLY A 42 -2.30 -5.96 -4.48
C GLY A 42 -0.97 -6.45 -5.06
N ALA A 43 0.15 -6.39 -4.32
CA ALA A 43 1.46 -6.84 -4.81
C ALA A 43 1.48 -8.33 -5.14
N ASN A 44 1.05 -9.18 -4.20
CA ASN A 44 0.96 -10.63 -4.41
C ASN A 44 0.06 -10.97 -5.60
N ARG A 45 -1.10 -10.31 -5.70
CA ARG A 45 -2.05 -10.47 -6.80
C ARG A 45 -1.40 -10.16 -8.15
N LEU A 46 -0.72 -9.02 -8.26
CA LEU A 46 -0.07 -8.59 -9.49
C LEU A 46 1.06 -9.55 -9.90
N ILE A 47 1.98 -9.87 -8.96
CA ILE A 47 3.13 -10.74 -9.23
C ILE A 47 2.65 -12.12 -9.68
N LYS A 48 1.72 -12.74 -8.94
CA LYS A 48 1.16 -14.06 -9.29
C LYS A 48 0.47 -14.04 -10.65
N HIS A 49 -0.29 -12.98 -10.95
CA HIS A 49 -1.00 -12.85 -12.21
C HIS A 49 -0.06 -12.73 -13.40
N LEU A 50 0.95 -11.86 -13.32
CA LEU A 50 1.92 -11.66 -14.39
C LEU A 50 2.78 -12.91 -14.61
N HIS A 51 3.23 -13.54 -13.51
CA HIS A 51 3.98 -14.80 -13.59
C HIS A 51 3.15 -15.92 -14.23
N LYS A 52 1.87 -16.08 -13.85
CA LYS A 52 0.95 -17.08 -14.44
C LYS A 52 0.80 -16.91 -15.95
N HIS A 53 0.86 -15.68 -16.45
CA HIS A 53 0.74 -15.38 -17.88
C HIS A 53 2.10 -15.36 -18.61
N GLY A 54 3.18 -15.78 -17.96
CA GLY A 54 4.51 -15.83 -18.56
C GLY A 54 5.11 -14.46 -18.88
N ILE A 55 4.65 -13.39 -18.20
CA ILE A 55 5.23 -12.06 -18.33
C ILE A 55 6.54 -12.04 -17.52
N PRO A 56 7.71 -11.78 -18.14
CA PRO A 56 8.98 -11.69 -17.41
C PRO A 56 8.95 -10.53 -16.41
N LEU A 57 9.41 -10.80 -15.19
CA LEU A 57 9.50 -9.80 -14.12
C LEU A 57 10.95 -9.63 -13.67
N ALA A 58 11.35 -8.39 -13.46
CA ALA A 58 12.59 -8.05 -12.77
C ALA A 58 12.28 -7.32 -11.46
N LEU A 59 13.13 -7.54 -10.45
CA LEU A 59 13.13 -6.77 -9.22
C LEU A 59 14.45 -6.00 -9.10
N ALA A 60 14.37 -4.67 -9.17
CA ALA A 60 15.52 -3.77 -9.22
C ALA A 60 15.49 -2.77 -8.05
N SER A 61 16.49 -2.82 -7.17
CA SER A 61 16.54 -2.00 -5.95
C SER A 61 17.91 -1.34 -5.77
N ASN A 62 17.96 -0.10 -5.24
CA ASN A 62 19.22 0.51 -4.80
C ASN A 62 19.82 -0.17 -3.56
N SER A 63 19.07 -1.06 -2.89
CA SER A 63 19.61 -1.88 -1.81
C SER A 63 20.53 -2.96 -2.38
N VAL A 64 21.50 -3.41 -1.59
CA VAL A 64 22.37 -4.52 -1.99
C VAL A 64 21.58 -5.82 -2.24
N ARG A 65 21.98 -6.63 -3.23
CA ARG A 65 21.25 -7.84 -3.66
C ARG A 65 20.97 -8.80 -2.50
N LYS A 66 21.94 -8.97 -1.60
CA LYS A 66 21.79 -9.82 -0.41
C LYS A 66 20.60 -9.38 0.46
N ASN A 67 20.42 -8.09 0.65
CA ASN A 67 19.33 -7.53 1.46
C ASN A 67 18.00 -7.69 0.73
N VAL A 68 17.99 -7.46 -0.58
CA VAL A 68 16.82 -7.68 -1.44
C VAL A 68 16.34 -9.13 -1.34
N GLN A 69 17.25 -10.09 -1.56
CA GLN A 69 16.94 -11.52 -1.49
C GLN A 69 16.43 -11.92 -0.10
N LYS A 70 17.03 -11.38 0.97
CA LYS A 70 16.58 -11.67 2.32
C LYS A 70 15.16 -11.14 2.58
N LYS A 71 14.85 -9.92 2.16
CA LYS A 71 13.50 -9.33 2.30
C LYS A 71 12.43 -10.17 1.59
N ILE A 72 12.69 -10.58 0.34
CA ILE A 72 11.71 -11.36 -0.42
C ILE A 72 11.65 -12.84 -0.01
N SER A 73 12.65 -13.37 0.71
CA SER A 73 12.69 -14.78 1.12
C SER A 73 11.56 -15.18 2.08
N TYR A 74 10.95 -14.20 2.74
CA TYR A 74 9.79 -14.38 3.60
C TYR A 74 8.46 -14.37 2.85
N GLN A 75 8.48 -14.11 1.54
CA GLN A 75 7.30 -14.02 0.70
C GLN A 75 7.18 -15.25 -0.20
N GLN A 76 6.09 -16.00 -0.04
CA GLN A 76 5.87 -17.23 -0.77
C GLN A 76 5.75 -16.98 -2.28
N GLY A 77 6.60 -17.65 -3.08
CA GLY A 77 6.58 -17.62 -4.53
C GLY A 77 7.23 -16.39 -5.17
N TRP A 78 7.74 -15.43 -4.38
CA TRP A 78 8.32 -14.20 -4.94
C TRP A 78 9.61 -14.47 -5.69
N LYS A 79 10.54 -15.22 -5.09
CA LYS A 79 11.84 -15.49 -5.70
C LYS A 79 11.70 -16.17 -7.06
N GLU A 80 10.75 -17.09 -7.18
CA GLU A 80 10.46 -17.85 -8.40
C GLU A 80 9.73 -17.01 -9.45
N SER A 81 9.06 -15.94 -9.03
CA SER A 81 8.31 -15.06 -9.93
C SER A 81 9.20 -14.10 -10.73
N PHE A 82 10.40 -13.78 -10.22
CA PHE A 82 11.33 -12.83 -10.85
C PHE A 82 12.40 -13.56 -11.67
N SER A 83 12.47 -13.27 -12.97
CA SER A 83 13.52 -13.74 -13.87
C SER A 83 14.87 -13.09 -13.55
N VAL A 84 14.85 -11.85 -13.05
CA VAL A 84 16.03 -11.07 -12.69
C VAL A 84 15.81 -10.40 -11.34
N ILE A 85 16.81 -10.48 -10.46
CA ILE A 85 16.85 -9.73 -9.20
C ILE A 85 18.20 -9.03 -9.16
N LEU A 86 18.18 -7.69 -9.16
CA LEU A 86 19.37 -6.84 -9.14
C LEU A 86 19.37 -5.90 -7.94
N GLY A 87 20.52 -5.85 -7.27
CA GLY A 87 20.84 -4.86 -6.25
C GLY A 87 21.64 -3.69 -6.80
N GLY A 88 21.70 -2.60 -6.04
CA GLY A 88 22.47 -1.41 -6.39
C GLY A 88 23.98 -1.65 -6.37
N ASP A 89 24.45 -2.72 -5.73
CA ASP A 89 25.83 -3.21 -5.71
C ASP A 89 26.25 -3.94 -7.00
N GLU A 90 25.31 -4.17 -7.92
CA GLU A 90 25.56 -4.88 -9.18
C GLU A 90 25.55 -3.96 -10.42
N VAL A 91 25.52 -2.65 -10.20
CA VAL A 91 25.59 -1.63 -11.25
C VAL A 91 26.57 -0.52 -10.90
N ASN A 92 27.08 0.18 -11.91
CA ASN A 92 28.05 1.26 -11.72
C ASN A 92 27.43 2.43 -10.93
N HIS A 93 26.22 2.83 -11.30
CA HIS A 93 25.49 3.91 -10.65
C HIS A 93 24.06 3.47 -10.30
N GLY A 94 23.68 3.62 -9.04
CA GLY A 94 22.28 3.41 -8.64
C GLY A 94 21.36 4.55 -9.11
N LYS A 95 20.05 4.42 -8.84
CA LYS A 95 19.05 5.45 -9.17
C LYS A 95 19.42 6.79 -8.51
N PRO A 96 19.37 7.93 -9.21
CA PRO A 96 18.59 8.19 -10.43
C PRO A 96 19.27 7.81 -11.76
N SER A 97 20.45 7.20 -11.76
CA SER A 97 21.03 6.65 -12.99
C SER A 97 20.16 5.51 -13.56
N PRO A 98 20.03 5.38 -14.89
CA PRO A 98 19.21 4.33 -15.51
C PRO A 98 19.82 2.92 -15.44
N ASP A 99 21.09 2.79 -15.00
CA ASP A 99 21.90 1.57 -15.10
C ASP A 99 21.17 0.32 -14.61
N ILE A 100 20.51 0.39 -13.44
CA ILE A 100 19.81 -0.77 -12.86
C ILE A 100 18.63 -1.25 -13.70
N TYR A 101 17.92 -0.33 -14.36
CA TYR A 101 16.81 -0.67 -15.23
C TYR A 101 17.30 -1.17 -16.58
N LEU A 102 18.33 -0.54 -17.15
CA LEU A 102 18.94 -0.98 -18.40
C LEU A 102 19.56 -2.38 -18.26
N GLU A 103 20.28 -2.65 -17.17
CA GLU A 103 20.84 -3.98 -16.91
C GLU A 103 19.73 -5.01 -16.65
N SER A 104 18.65 -4.64 -15.93
CA SER A 104 17.48 -5.52 -15.77
C SER A 104 16.88 -5.93 -17.11
N ALA A 105 16.65 -4.97 -18.02
CA ALA A 105 16.09 -5.24 -19.34
C ALA A 105 17.02 -6.11 -20.19
N LYS A 106 18.33 -5.82 -20.17
CA LYS A 106 19.36 -6.62 -20.84
C LYS A 106 19.39 -8.06 -20.34
N MET A 107 19.38 -8.28 -19.03
CA MET A 107 19.37 -9.62 -18.43
C MET A 107 18.07 -10.39 -18.72
N MET A 108 16.95 -9.69 -18.85
CA MET A 108 15.67 -10.28 -19.29
C MET A 108 15.61 -10.51 -20.82
N GLY A 109 16.54 -9.96 -21.60
CA GLY A 109 16.53 -10.04 -23.06
C GLY A 109 15.39 -9.24 -23.71
N VAL A 110 14.98 -8.13 -23.09
CA VAL A 110 13.86 -7.30 -23.57
C VAL A 110 14.30 -5.87 -23.89
N ASP A 111 13.57 -5.22 -24.81
CA ASP A 111 13.77 -3.81 -25.15
C ASP A 111 13.27 -2.90 -24.01
N PRO A 112 14.07 -1.94 -23.50
CA PRO A 112 13.64 -1.00 -22.46
C PRO A 112 12.34 -0.25 -22.78
N SER A 113 12.08 0.10 -24.04
CA SER A 113 10.85 0.79 -24.45
C SER A 113 9.57 -0.05 -24.26
N ARG A 114 9.74 -1.37 -24.09
CA ARG A 114 8.67 -2.33 -23.80
C ARG A 114 8.55 -2.67 -22.32
N CYS A 115 9.37 -2.07 -21.47
CA CYS A 115 9.33 -2.27 -20.03
C CYS A 115 8.36 -1.28 -19.36
N LEU A 116 7.70 -1.78 -18.31
CA LEU A 116 6.90 -1.00 -17.38
C LEU A 116 7.52 -1.10 -15.99
N VAL A 117 7.93 0.03 -15.44
CA VAL A 117 8.45 0.13 -14.07
C VAL A 117 7.31 0.49 -13.11
N ILE A 118 7.32 -0.13 -11.93
CA ILE A 118 6.50 0.27 -10.78
C ILE A 118 7.46 0.81 -9.71
N GLU A 119 7.27 2.05 -9.27
CA GLU A 119 8.18 2.75 -8.34
C GLU A 119 7.43 3.59 -7.31
N ASP A 120 7.99 3.74 -6.10
CA ASP A 120 7.47 4.58 -5.03
C ASP A 120 8.28 5.87 -4.77
N SER A 121 9.43 6.03 -5.42
CA SER A 121 10.40 7.12 -5.22
C SER A 121 10.63 7.97 -6.48
N SER A 122 10.89 9.26 -6.27
CA SER A 122 11.24 10.24 -7.33
C SER A 122 12.50 9.82 -8.08
N VAL A 123 13.58 9.46 -7.37
CA VAL A 123 14.84 8.98 -7.97
C VAL A 123 14.65 7.74 -8.84
N GLY A 124 13.76 6.83 -8.46
CA GLY A 124 13.45 5.65 -9.27
C GLY A 124 12.65 5.97 -10.52
N ILE A 125 11.74 6.94 -10.43
CA ILE A 125 11.01 7.45 -11.60
C ILE A 125 11.98 8.10 -12.57
N GLU A 126 12.87 8.98 -12.10
CA GLU A 126 13.90 9.60 -12.93
C GLU A 126 14.75 8.56 -13.66
N ALA A 127 15.23 7.54 -12.94
CA ALA A 127 16.00 6.44 -13.52
C ALA A 127 15.20 5.65 -14.57
N ALA A 128 13.92 5.36 -14.32
CA ALA A 128 13.06 4.66 -15.28
C ALA A 128 12.85 5.48 -16.56
N LYS A 129 12.64 6.79 -16.42
CA LYS A 129 12.50 7.72 -17.55
C LYS A 129 13.80 7.86 -18.34
N ALA A 130 14.93 7.98 -17.65
CA ALA A 130 16.26 8.01 -18.27
C ALA A 130 16.58 6.71 -19.03
N ALA A 131 16.04 5.57 -18.57
CA ALA A 131 16.15 4.28 -19.25
C ALA A 131 15.19 4.13 -20.45
N GLY A 132 14.38 5.15 -20.77
CA GLY A 132 13.39 5.09 -21.86
C GLY A 132 12.17 4.21 -21.56
N MET A 133 11.92 3.88 -20.28
CA MET A 133 10.83 2.99 -19.87
C MET A 133 9.57 3.78 -19.50
N LYS A 134 8.40 3.10 -19.57
CA LYS A 134 7.18 3.60 -18.93
C LYS A 134 7.26 3.38 -17.42
N VAL A 135 6.66 4.27 -16.63
CA VAL A 135 6.65 4.14 -15.17
C VAL A 135 5.31 4.49 -14.54
N VAL A 136 4.84 3.62 -13.64
CA VAL A 136 3.72 3.86 -12.73
C VAL A 136 4.28 4.17 -11.34
N ALA A 137 3.99 5.36 -10.85
CA ALA A 137 4.33 5.75 -9.50
C ALA A 137 3.29 5.24 -8.51
N ILE A 138 3.73 4.69 -7.38
CA ILE A 138 2.92 4.32 -6.23
C ILE A 138 3.57 4.90 -4.98
N PRO A 139 3.33 6.18 -4.65
CA PRO A 139 4.03 6.87 -3.57
C PRO A 139 3.79 6.23 -2.20
N SER A 140 4.84 6.08 -1.38
CA SER A 140 4.73 5.60 0.01
C SER A 140 4.00 6.60 0.92
N ILE A 141 4.39 7.88 0.88
CA ILE A 141 3.66 8.98 1.52
C ILE A 141 3.44 10.05 0.45
N PRO A 142 2.19 10.33 0.07
CA PRO A 142 1.95 11.32 -0.95
C PRO A 142 2.37 12.70 -0.42
N PHE A 143 3.09 13.46 -1.25
CA PHE A 143 3.43 14.87 -1.04
C PHE A 143 4.51 15.20 0.01
N ARG A 144 5.42 14.26 0.33
CA ARG A 144 6.67 14.56 1.06
C ARG A 144 7.74 15.22 0.17
N GLY A 145 7.37 16.24 -0.60
CA GLY A 145 8.30 16.97 -1.47
C GLY A 145 8.75 16.24 -2.74
N ASP A 146 8.44 14.94 -2.88
CA ASP A 146 8.68 14.19 -4.12
C ASP A 146 7.76 14.66 -5.26
N ASP A 147 8.38 14.95 -6.41
CA ASP A 147 7.67 15.21 -7.67
C ASP A 147 7.48 13.89 -8.44
N PHE A 148 6.23 13.43 -8.50
CA PHE A 148 5.83 12.26 -9.29
C PHE A 148 5.37 12.64 -10.71
N GLY A 149 5.49 13.91 -11.10
CA GLY A 149 4.98 14.45 -12.36
C GLY A 149 5.61 13.86 -13.62
N ALA A 150 6.83 13.32 -13.52
CA ALA A 150 7.49 12.63 -14.62
C ALA A 150 6.91 11.22 -14.93
N ALA A 151 6.14 10.65 -13.99
CA ALA A 151 5.55 9.33 -14.16
C ALA A 151 4.41 9.32 -15.19
N ASN A 152 4.22 8.18 -15.86
CA ASN A 152 3.13 8.02 -16.82
C ASN A 152 1.76 7.93 -16.12
N CYS A 153 1.73 7.41 -14.90
CA CYS A 153 0.55 7.30 -14.07
C CYS A 153 0.96 7.33 -12.58
N VAL A 154 0.11 7.89 -11.72
CA VAL A 154 0.28 7.85 -10.26
C VAL A 154 -0.93 7.13 -9.66
N LEU A 155 -0.68 6.06 -8.92
CA LEU A 155 -1.67 5.28 -8.17
C LEU A 155 -1.35 5.37 -6.67
N TYR A 156 -2.34 5.14 -5.80
CA TYR A 156 -2.12 5.16 -4.34
C TYR A 156 -2.34 3.79 -3.70
N SER A 157 -2.59 2.77 -4.53
CA SER A 157 -2.57 1.35 -4.18
C SER A 157 -2.34 0.51 -5.43
N LEU A 158 -1.65 -0.62 -5.30
CA LEU A 158 -1.52 -1.60 -6.39
C LEU A 158 -2.87 -2.26 -6.74
N LEU A 159 -3.87 -2.15 -5.88
CA LEU A 159 -5.25 -2.58 -6.18
C LEU A 159 -5.90 -1.75 -7.29
N GLU A 160 -5.42 -0.52 -7.53
CA GLU A 160 -5.90 0.34 -8.60
C GLU A 160 -5.29 0.00 -9.97
N PHE A 161 -4.23 -0.83 -10.00
CA PHE A 161 -3.51 -1.14 -11.21
C PHE A 161 -4.35 -2.03 -12.13
N LEU A 162 -4.50 -1.61 -13.39
CA LEU A 162 -5.20 -2.34 -14.44
C LEU A 162 -4.20 -2.71 -15.55
N PRO A 163 -3.76 -3.99 -15.63
CA PRO A 163 -2.67 -4.39 -16.51
C PRO A 163 -2.96 -4.16 -18.00
N ASP A 164 -4.22 -4.30 -18.40
CA ASP A 164 -4.70 -4.12 -19.78
C ASP A 164 -4.48 -2.71 -20.32
N GLN A 165 -4.48 -1.68 -19.44
CA GLN A 165 -4.13 -0.31 -19.82
C GLN A 165 -2.67 -0.16 -20.27
N TRP A 166 -1.84 -1.16 -19.97
CA TRP A 166 -0.42 -1.21 -20.31
C TRP A 166 -0.10 -2.30 -21.34
N GLY A 167 -1.12 -2.91 -21.95
CA GLY A 167 -0.95 -4.01 -22.90
C GLY A 167 -0.57 -5.34 -22.24
N LEU A 168 -0.81 -5.48 -20.93
CA LEU A 168 -0.62 -6.74 -20.19
C LEU A 168 -1.95 -7.50 -20.07
N PRO A 169 -1.93 -8.81 -19.81
CA PRO A 169 -3.16 -9.60 -19.64
C PRO A 169 -4.06 -9.03 -18.55
N ALA A 170 -5.35 -8.82 -18.85
CA ALA A 170 -6.32 -8.29 -17.90
C ALA A 170 -6.50 -9.23 -16.70
N PHE A 171 -6.78 -8.67 -15.52
CA PHE A 171 -7.21 -9.46 -14.38
C PHE A 171 -8.59 -10.09 -14.63
N GLN A 172 -8.82 -11.28 -14.08
CA GLN A 172 -10.06 -12.07 -14.25
C GLN A 172 -10.72 -12.45 -12.92
N ASP A 173 -10.27 -11.85 -11.83
CA ASP A 173 -10.65 -12.19 -10.45
C ASP A 173 -11.62 -11.18 -9.82
N TRP A 174 -12.15 -10.25 -10.61
CA TRP A 174 -13.26 -9.41 -10.19
C TRP A 174 -14.52 -10.26 -10.05
N VAL A 175 -15.18 -10.13 -8.90
CA VAL A 175 -16.47 -10.76 -8.62
C VAL A 175 -17.51 -9.65 -8.71
N GLN A 176 -18.32 -9.69 -9.77
CA GLN A 176 -19.23 -8.60 -10.14
C GLN A 176 -18.44 -7.27 -10.24
N SER A 177 -18.78 -6.26 -9.44
CA SER A 177 -18.11 -4.95 -9.40
C SER A 177 -17.12 -4.81 -8.24
N THR A 178 -16.63 -5.93 -7.70
CA THR A 178 -15.74 -5.94 -6.53
C THR A 178 -14.52 -6.83 -6.71
N LEU A 179 -13.45 -6.47 -6.03
CA LEU A 179 -12.20 -7.22 -6.02
C LEU A 179 -11.99 -7.84 -4.62
N PRO A 180 -11.94 -9.17 -4.49
CA PRO A 180 -11.42 -9.84 -3.31
C PRO A 180 -9.97 -9.44 -3.04
N ILE A 181 -9.65 -9.18 -1.76
CA ILE A 181 -8.28 -8.80 -1.35
C ILE A 181 -7.81 -9.68 -0.19
N GLU A 182 -6.49 -9.74 0.00
CA GLU A 182 -5.91 -10.26 1.23
C GLU A 182 -6.44 -9.42 2.41
N PRO A 183 -7.15 -10.03 3.38
CA PRO A 183 -7.83 -9.26 4.41
C PRO A 183 -6.85 -8.48 5.29
N PHE A 184 -7.24 -7.27 5.66
CA PHE A 184 -6.51 -6.46 6.63
C PHE A 184 -7.45 -5.86 7.66
N TYR A 185 -6.87 -5.53 8.81
CA TYR A 185 -7.61 -5.24 10.03
C TYR A 185 -7.30 -3.84 10.52
N VAL A 186 -8.33 -3.10 10.91
CA VAL A 186 -8.16 -1.80 11.56
C VAL A 186 -8.98 -1.79 12.85
N SER A 187 -8.41 -1.24 13.91
CA SER A 187 -9.13 -1.00 15.15
C SER A 187 -8.87 0.41 15.64
N GLY A 188 -9.90 1.07 16.13
CA GLY A 188 -9.79 2.43 16.64
C GLY A 188 -11.04 2.85 17.41
N VAL A 189 -11.01 4.07 17.93
CA VAL A 189 -12.15 4.69 18.60
C VAL A 189 -12.85 5.60 17.61
N LEU A 190 -14.17 5.44 17.46
CA LEU A 190 -14.97 6.34 16.64
C LEU A 190 -15.01 7.74 17.25
N ARG A 191 -14.76 8.75 16.42
CA ARG A 191 -14.91 10.17 16.77
C ARG A 191 -16.06 10.78 15.98
N ASP A 192 -16.64 11.83 16.56
CA ASP A 192 -17.65 12.64 15.89
C ASP A 192 -17.13 13.13 14.54
N GLY A 193 -18.05 13.09 13.58
CA GLY A 193 -17.75 13.07 12.16
C GLY A 193 -17.30 14.38 11.54
N ASP A 194 -17.20 14.36 10.21
CA ASP A 194 -17.13 15.57 9.40
C ASP A 194 -18.42 16.43 9.56
N PRO A 195 -18.50 17.64 8.96
CA PRO A 195 -19.71 18.47 9.04
C PRO A 195 -21.00 17.80 8.54
N HIS A 196 -20.91 16.64 7.88
CA HIS A 196 -22.02 15.84 7.38
C HIS A 196 -22.39 14.68 8.32
N GLY A 197 -21.77 14.59 9.50
CA GLY A 197 -22.10 13.61 10.53
C GLY A 197 -21.56 12.20 10.27
N THR A 198 -20.64 12.01 9.31
CA THR A 198 -20.05 10.67 9.06
C THR A 198 -18.93 10.40 10.07
N PRO A 199 -19.01 9.34 10.89
CA PRO A 199 -17.98 9.05 11.89
C PRO A 199 -16.61 8.85 11.25
N ILE A 200 -15.56 9.27 11.95
CA ILE A 200 -14.18 9.19 11.46
C ILE A 200 -13.36 8.27 12.36
N LEU A 201 -12.59 7.39 11.72
CA LEU A 201 -11.49 6.67 12.37
C LEU A 201 -10.17 7.21 11.80
N MET A 202 -9.35 7.78 12.68
CA MET A 202 -8.01 8.25 12.33
C MET A 202 -6.99 7.22 12.78
N GLU A 203 -6.17 6.78 11.83
CA GLU A 203 -5.02 5.93 12.11
C GLU A 203 -3.75 6.77 11.98
N HIS A 204 -3.08 6.96 13.12
CA HIS A 204 -1.74 7.55 13.14
C HIS A 204 -0.74 6.50 12.67
N LEU A 205 0.29 6.94 11.95
CA LEU A 205 1.42 6.06 11.66
C LEU A 205 1.98 5.53 12.98
N PRO A 206 2.31 4.23 13.08
CA PRO A 206 2.74 3.65 14.34
C PRO A 206 4.05 4.27 14.82
N GLU A 207 4.22 4.44 16.13
CA GLU A 207 5.54 4.60 16.73
C GLU A 207 6.37 3.30 16.57
N GLU A 208 7.70 3.42 16.63
CA GLU A 208 8.71 2.46 16.14
C GLU A 208 8.61 0.98 16.63
N ASN A 209 7.71 0.66 17.57
CA ASN A 209 7.52 -0.67 18.16
C ASN A 209 6.09 -1.24 18.00
N GLN A 210 5.25 -0.67 17.14
CA GLN A 210 3.91 -1.19 16.85
C GLN A 210 3.81 -1.70 15.41
N THR A 211 3.24 -2.89 15.21
CA THR A 211 2.91 -3.40 13.88
C THR A 211 1.94 -2.43 13.19
N ALA A 212 2.27 -1.94 12.00
CA ALA A 212 1.39 -1.09 11.21
C ALA A 212 0.01 -1.77 11.03
N PRO A 213 -1.09 -1.21 11.56
CA PRO A 213 -2.41 -1.80 11.40
C PRO A 213 -2.86 -1.75 9.94
N LEU A 214 -2.51 -0.67 9.23
CA LEU A 214 -2.84 -0.46 7.83
C LEU A 214 -1.59 -0.33 6.94
N PRO A 215 -1.52 -1.04 5.80
CA PRO A 215 -0.45 -0.83 4.83
C PRO A 215 -0.46 0.61 4.29
N ILE A 216 0.73 1.20 4.14
CA ILE A 216 0.89 2.63 3.85
C ILE A 216 0.24 3.04 2.51
N GLN A 217 0.28 2.16 1.49
CA GLN A 217 -0.32 2.36 0.16
C GLN A 217 -1.72 1.73 0.06
N THR A 218 -2.54 1.95 1.09
CA THR A 218 -3.96 1.59 1.07
C THR A 218 -4.78 2.86 0.84
N SER A 219 -5.37 3.02 -0.34
CA SER A 219 -6.27 4.15 -0.66
C SER A 219 -7.33 3.70 -1.65
N GLY A 220 -8.56 4.21 -1.50
CA GLY A 220 -9.70 3.72 -2.26
C GLY A 220 -10.96 3.55 -1.43
N VAL A 221 -11.97 2.94 -2.04
CA VAL A 221 -13.20 2.50 -1.39
C VAL A 221 -13.11 0.98 -1.17
N PHE A 222 -13.23 0.59 0.09
CA PHE A 222 -13.11 -0.79 0.56
C PHE A 222 -14.39 -1.21 1.27
N PHE A 223 -14.61 -2.51 1.39
CA PHE A 223 -15.74 -3.04 2.14
C PHE A 223 -15.37 -4.28 2.93
N GLY A 224 -16.22 -4.61 3.90
CA GLY A 224 -16.06 -5.79 4.70
C GLY A 224 -16.97 -5.83 5.91
N TRP A 225 -16.43 -6.32 7.01
CA TRP A 225 -17.16 -6.60 8.23
C TRP A 225 -16.66 -5.72 9.36
N ALA A 226 -17.58 -5.27 10.20
CA ALA A 226 -17.29 -4.41 11.33
C ALA A 226 -17.91 -4.96 12.61
N LYS A 227 -17.28 -4.61 13.74
CA LYS A 227 -17.84 -4.84 15.06
C LYS A 227 -17.69 -3.60 15.93
N LEU A 228 -18.78 -3.24 16.59
CA LEU A 228 -18.87 -2.13 17.52
C LEU A 228 -19.30 -2.67 18.90
N GLY A 229 -18.46 -2.49 19.92
CA GLY A 229 -18.75 -2.95 21.26
C GLY A 229 -19.07 -4.46 21.33
N THR A 230 -20.20 -4.80 21.95
CA THR A 230 -20.72 -6.17 22.09
C THR A 230 -21.66 -6.60 20.96
N ARG A 231 -21.91 -5.73 19.97
CA ARG A 231 -22.84 -6.01 18.88
C ARG A 231 -22.31 -7.14 17.98
N GLY A 232 -23.24 -7.81 17.28
CA GLY A 232 -22.89 -8.76 16.22
C GLY A 232 -22.15 -8.08 15.07
N ALA A 233 -21.39 -8.86 14.30
CA ALA A 233 -20.69 -8.33 13.12
C ALA A 233 -21.68 -7.84 12.06
N PHE A 234 -21.43 -6.66 11.50
CA PHE A 234 -22.27 -6.01 10.49
C PHE A 234 -21.46 -5.60 9.26
N LYS A 235 -22.16 -5.37 8.15
CA LYS A 235 -21.55 -4.97 6.87
C LYS A 235 -21.12 -3.50 6.92
N VAL A 236 -19.95 -3.21 6.36
CA VAL A 236 -19.39 -1.86 6.30
C VAL A 236 -18.77 -1.60 4.92
N VAL A 237 -18.87 -0.36 4.47
CA VAL A 237 -18.09 0.19 3.37
C VAL A 237 -17.33 1.39 3.89
N ALA A 238 -16.09 1.61 3.48
CA ALA A 238 -15.29 2.74 3.94
C ALA A 238 -14.44 3.32 2.83
N SER A 239 -14.27 4.65 2.87
CA SER A 239 -13.19 5.29 2.12
C SER A 239 -11.93 5.35 2.99
N ILE A 240 -10.79 5.03 2.39
CA ILE A 240 -9.46 5.15 3.01
C ILE A 240 -8.67 6.14 2.17
N GLN A 241 -8.17 7.19 2.82
CA GLN A 241 -7.40 8.23 2.16
C GLN A 241 -6.32 8.82 3.05
N TRP A 242 -5.43 9.60 2.44
CA TRP A 242 -4.50 10.44 3.17
C TRP A 242 -5.16 11.74 3.59
N ASP A 243 -5.01 12.09 4.87
CA ASP A 243 -5.21 13.43 5.40
C ASP A 243 -3.83 14.05 5.61
N ILE A 244 -3.60 15.21 5.01
CA ILE A 244 -2.31 15.90 5.01
C ILE A 244 -2.55 17.29 5.54
N SER A 245 -1.98 17.54 6.71
CA SER A 245 -2.05 18.81 7.40
C SER A 245 -0.64 19.27 7.76
N PRO A 246 -0.46 20.53 8.19
CA PRO A 246 0.81 20.98 8.76
C PRO A 246 1.29 20.12 9.95
N ALA A 247 0.36 19.45 10.65
CA ALA A 247 0.68 18.54 11.75
C ALA A 247 1.20 17.16 11.30
N GLY A 248 1.24 16.88 10.00
CA GLY A 248 1.72 15.62 9.42
C GLY A 248 0.72 14.94 8.50
N ALA A 249 1.15 13.80 7.96
CA ALA A 249 0.35 12.94 7.10
C ALA A 249 -0.18 11.74 7.89
N ARG A 250 -1.48 11.46 7.79
CA ARG A 250 -2.14 10.32 8.45
C ARG A 250 -3.17 9.66 7.55
N LYS A 251 -3.58 8.44 7.91
CA LYS A 251 -4.65 7.73 7.21
C LYS A 251 -6.00 8.07 7.84
N LEU A 252 -6.91 8.53 7.00
CA LEU A 252 -8.28 8.83 7.35
C LEU A 252 -9.17 7.73 6.80
N ILE A 253 -9.90 7.06 7.69
CA ILE A 253 -10.86 6.02 7.35
C ILE A 253 -12.25 6.54 7.71
N ARG A 254 -13.13 6.61 6.72
CA ARG A 254 -14.53 7.01 6.91
C ARG A 254 -15.44 5.80 6.68
N PRO A 255 -15.80 5.05 7.73
CA PRO A 255 -16.72 3.94 7.63
C PRO A 255 -18.17 4.42 7.50
N HIS A 256 -18.92 3.76 6.64
CA HIS A 256 -20.37 3.83 6.53
C HIS A 256 -20.94 2.46 6.85
N VAL A 257 -21.72 2.41 7.92
CA VAL A 257 -22.44 1.21 8.34
C VAL A 257 -23.58 0.97 7.35
N LEU A 258 -23.72 -0.27 6.87
CA LEU A 258 -24.78 -0.67 5.95
C LEU A 258 -26.02 -1.24 6.67
N ALA A 259 -26.10 -1.03 7.98
CA ALA A 259 -27.21 -1.42 8.85
C ALA A 259 -27.66 -0.20 9.67
N GLU A 260 -28.93 -0.14 10.05
CA GLU A 260 -29.41 0.89 10.99
C GLU A 260 -28.73 0.70 12.34
N ILE A 261 -27.89 1.66 12.72
CA ILE A 261 -27.27 1.72 14.04
C ILE A 261 -27.78 2.99 14.72
N SER A 262 -28.27 2.85 15.96
CA SER A 262 -28.69 3.95 16.82
C SER A 262 -27.63 5.06 16.90
N SER A 263 -28.06 6.31 16.90
CA SER A 263 -27.25 7.52 16.67
C SER A 263 -26.18 7.88 17.71
N ASP A 264 -25.93 7.05 18.71
CA ASP A 264 -24.90 7.30 19.74
C ASP A 264 -23.85 6.18 19.74
N THR A 265 -22.82 6.36 18.92
CA THR A 265 -21.68 5.42 18.76
C THR A 265 -20.33 6.07 19.02
N ALA A 266 -20.33 7.35 19.44
CA ALA A 266 -19.12 8.10 19.70
C ALA A 266 -18.38 7.52 20.90
N GLY A 267 -17.06 7.34 20.79
CA GLY A 267 -16.25 6.76 21.86
C GLY A 267 -16.25 5.23 21.93
N GLU A 268 -17.10 4.54 21.16
CA GLU A 268 -17.05 3.08 21.08
C GLU A 268 -15.84 2.57 20.25
N LYS A 269 -15.28 1.44 20.68
CA LYS A 269 -14.20 0.76 19.96
C LYS A 269 -14.78 0.06 18.73
N LEU A 270 -14.35 0.51 17.55
CA LEU A 270 -14.69 -0.07 16.26
C LEU A 270 -13.55 -0.98 15.79
N ARG A 271 -13.92 -2.17 15.31
CA ARG A 271 -13.05 -3.10 14.59
C ARG A 271 -13.55 -3.24 13.16
N LEU A 272 -12.66 -3.13 12.21
CA LEU A 272 -12.91 -3.23 10.77
C LEU A 272 -12.05 -4.35 10.20
N LEU A 273 -12.69 -5.24 9.47
CA LEU A 273 -12.07 -6.29 8.66
C LEU A 273 -12.41 -6.00 7.20
N PHE A 274 -11.45 -5.50 6.43
CA PHE A 274 -11.61 -5.27 5.01
C PHE A 274 -11.30 -6.55 4.23
N VAL A 275 -12.19 -6.93 3.33
CA VAL A 275 -12.10 -8.18 2.54
C VAL A 275 -12.26 -7.94 1.05
N GLY A 276 -12.63 -6.72 0.65
CA GLY A 276 -12.69 -6.36 -0.75
C GLY A 276 -12.48 -4.88 -1.01
N PHE A 277 -12.18 -4.61 -2.28
CA PHE A 277 -11.98 -3.30 -2.86
C PHE A 277 -13.02 -3.05 -3.95
N ILE A 278 -13.53 -1.83 -4.05
CA ILE A 278 -14.52 -1.44 -5.06
C ILE A 278 -13.85 -0.62 -6.15
N ARG A 279 -13.23 0.50 -5.76
CA ARG A 279 -12.67 1.47 -6.71
C ARG A 279 -11.66 2.39 -6.06
N LYS A 280 -10.87 3.05 -6.90
CA LYS A 280 -10.05 4.20 -6.50
C LYS A 280 -10.91 5.41 -6.12
N LEU A 281 -10.35 6.28 -5.28
CA LEU A 281 -10.98 7.56 -4.98
C LEU A 281 -10.72 8.56 -6.11
N HIS A 282 -11.76 9.26 -6.55
CA HIS A 282 -11.60 10.36 -7.49
C HIS A 282 -11.00 11.56 -6.74
N ARG A 283 -9.85 12.04 -7.21
CA ARG A 283 -9.28 13.32 -6.78
C ARG A 283 -9.63 14.37 -7.80
N GLU A 284 -10.45 15.34 -7.41
CA GLU A 284 -10.55 16.59 -8.17
C GLU A 284 -9.22 17.35 -8.00
N ARG A 285 -8.69 17.88 -9.11
CA ARG A 285 -7.48 18.72 -9.07
C ARG A 285 -7.78 19.95 -8.21
N ARG A 286 -6.87 20.25 -7.26
CA ARG A 286 -6.84 21.47 -6.43
C ARG A 286 -7.42 22.69 -7.18
N ALA A 287 -8.62 23.13 -6.80
CA ALA A 287 -8.93 24.55 -6.90
C ALA A 287 -8.01 25.27 -5.90
N LYS A 288 -7.46 26.41 -6.30
CA LYS A 288 -6.61 27.27 -5.46
C LYS A 288 -7.45 27.91 -4.34
N GLU A 289 -8.00 27.14 -3.42
CA GLU A 289 -8.65 27.63 -2.19
C GLU A 289 -9.04 26.44 -1.31
N GLY A 290 -8.22 26.21 -0.27
CA GLY A 290 -8.55 25.60 1.02
C GLY A 290 -9.76 24.67 1.23
N SER A 291 -10.03 23.67 0.38
CA SER A 291 -10.70 22.41 0.79
C SER A 291 -10.60 21.38 -0.32
N SER A 292 -10.06 20.19 -0.01
CA SER A 292 -10.06 19.04 -0.91
C SER A 292 -11.27 18.17 -0.56
N THR A 293 -12.40 18.37 -1.23
CA THR A 293 -13.51 17.40 -1.23
C THR A 293 -13.14 16.22 -2.12
N THR A 294 -12.52 15.21 -1.51
CA THR A 294 -12.40 13.88 -2.13
C THR A 294 -13.78 13.23 -2.18
N SER A 295 -14.11 12.51 -3.27
CA SER A 295 -15.43 11.91 -3.43
C SER A 295 -15.71 10.94 -2.27
N ALA A 296 -16.74 11.21 -1.48
CA ALA A 296 -17.21 10.32 -0.42
C ALA A 296 -17.64 8.96 -0.99
N VAL A 297 -17.90 8.00 -0.09
CA VAL A 297 -18.58 6.75 -0.44
C VAL A 297 -19.96 7.11 -1.02
N SER A 298 -20.26 6.64 -2.22
CA SER A 298 -21.55 6.88 -2.90
C SER A 298 -22.62 5.88 -2.44
N GLU A 299 -23.90 6.16 -2.74
CA GLU A 299 -24.97 5.17 -2.55
C GLU A 299 -24.78 3.91 -3.39
N GLU A 300 -24.16 4.05 -4.57
CA GLU A 300 -23.78 2.92 -5.41
C GLU A 300 -22.72 2.05 -4.71
N ASP A 301 -21.68 2.64 -4.11
CA ASP A 301 -20.67 1.90 -3.35
C ASP A 301 -21.31 1.11 -2.20
N LYS A 302 -22.28 1.71 -1.50
CA LYS A 302 -23.04 1.05 -0.43
C LYS A 302 -23.84 -0.14 -0.94
N SER A 303 -24.53 0.04 -2.06
CA SER A 303 -25.32 -1.03 -2.70
C SER A 303 -24.42 -2.18 -3.16
N VAL A 304 -23.32 -1.87 -3.85
CA VAL A 304 -22.32 -2.84 -4.32
C VAL A 304 -21.71 -3.60 -3.13
N ALA A 305 -21.28 -2.90 -2.08
CA ALA A 305 -20.72 -3.53 -0.89
C ALA A 305 -21.74 -4.45 -0.19
N ALA A 306 -22.99 -3.99 -0.05
CA ALA A 306 -24.05 -4.76 0.59
C ALA A 306 -24.30 -6.08 -0.14
N ALA A 307 -24.41 -6.04 -1.47
CA ALA A 307 -24.62 -7.22 -2.30
C ALA A 307 -23.39 -8.14 -2.30
N ALA A 308 -22.19 -7.58 -2.44
CA ALA A 308 -20.94 -8.35 -2.46
C ALA A 308 -20.75 -9.15 -1.16
N LEU A 309 -21.06 -8.57 0.00
CA LEU A 309 -20.89 -9.24 1.29
C LEU A 309 -21.80 -10.45 1.53
N ASP A 310 -22.81 -10.67 0.68
CA ASP A 310 -23.62 -11.90 0.69
C ASP A 310 -23.05 -13.00 -0.22
N LEU A 311 -22.05 -12.69 -1.06
CA LEU A 311 -21.43 -13.68 -1.92
C LEU A 311 -20.46 -14.57 -1.11
N PRO A 312 -20.32 -15.87 -1.46
CA PRO A 312 -19.43 -16.79 -0.75
C PRO A 312 -17.98 -16.29 -0.63
N ALA A 313 -17.49 -15.56 -1.64
CA ALA A 313 -16.15 -14.99 -1.64
C ALA A 313 -15.87 -14.02 -0.47
N PHE A 314 -16.90 -13.47 0.17
CA PHE A 314 -16.77 -12.44 1.20
C PHE A 314 -17.53 -12.78 2.49
N ALA A 315 -18.60 -13.58 2.41
CA ALA A 315 -19.50 -13.90 3.52
C ALA A 315 -18.81 -14.66 4.66
N ASP A 316 -17.90 -15.59 4.32
CA ASP A 316 -17.22 -16.45 5.29
C ASP A 316 -16.34 -15.67 6.28
N HIS A 317 -15.92 -14.45 5.90
CA HIS A 317 -15.15 -13.57 6.77
C HIS A 317 -15.95 -12.97 7.93
N LYS A 318 -17.29 -13.06 7.94
CA LYS A 318 -18.11 -12.57 9.06
C LYS A 318 -17.76 -13.27 10.38
N GLY A 319 -17.39 -14.55 10.32
CA GLY A 319 -16.98 -15.36 11.46
C GLY A 319 -15.51 -15.18 11.86
N ASN A 320 -14.77 -14.26 11.24
CA ASN A 320 -13.35 -14.09 11.52
C ASN A 320 -13.10 -13.77 12.99
N PRO A 321 -12.17 -14.45 13.70
CA PRO A 321 -12.06 -14.27 15.15
C PRO A 321 -11.53 -12.91 15.60
N PHE A 322 -10.93 -12.12 14.70
CA PHE A 322 -10.66 -10.69 14.96
C PHE A 322 -11.95 -9.92 15.33
N LEU A 323 -13.10 -10.35 14.81
CA LEU A 323 -14.41 -9.82 15.15
C LEU A 323 -15.04 -10.54 16.35
N ALA A 324 -14.51 -11.67 16.84
CA ALA A 324 -15.08 -12.40 17.96
C ALA A 324 -14.61 -11.83 19.32
N ASP A 325 -13.29 -11.75 19.54
CA ASP A 325 -12.70 -11.58 20.87
C ASP A 325 -12.09 -10.17 21.07
N PRO A 326 -12.55 -9.35 22.05
CA PRO A 326 -11.96 -8.04 22.34
C PRO A 326 -10.52 -8.09 22.91
N SER A 327 -10.12 -9.24 23.45
CA SER A 327 -8.89 -9.45 24.22
C SER A 327 -7.77 -10.16 23.45
N ASN A 328 -8.04 -10.61 22.22
CA ASN A 328 -7.05 -11.23 21.35
C ASN A 328 -6.42 -10.14 20.44
N PRO A 329 -5.28 -9.52 20.83
CA PRO A 329 -4.54 -8.69 19.90
C PRO A 329 -4.11 -9.54 18.70
N LEU A 330 -3.85 -8.89 17.57
CA LEU A 330 -3.50 -9.37 16.22
C LEU A 330 -2.47 -10.53 16.10
N LYS A 331 -2.00 -11.15 17.18
CA LYS A 331 -1.03 -12.25 17.26
C LYS A 331 -1.43 -13.55 16.55
N ALA A 332 -2.67 -13.70 16.09
CA ALA A 332 -3.16 -14.95 15.51
C ALA A 332 -3.37 -14.93 13.97
N TYR A 333 -3.17 -13.80 13.29
CA TYR A 333 -3.44 -13.68 11.84
C TYR A 333 -2.29 -13.00 11.12
N SER A 334 -1.14 -13.68 11.12
CA SER A 334 0.05 -13.37 10.31
C SER A 334 0.52 -14.63 9.62
#